data_AF-A0A848GFI3-F1
#
_entry.id   AF-A0A848GFI3-F1
#
_cell.length_a   1.000
_cell.length_b   1.000
_cell.length_c   1.000
_cell.angle_alpha   90.00
_cell.angle_beta   90.00
_cell.angle_gamma   90.00
#
_symmetry.space_group_name_H-M   'P 1'
#
loop_
_entity.id
_entity.type
_entity.pdbx_description
1 polymer ?
#
loop_
_entity_poly.entity_id
_entity_poly.type
_entity_poly.pdbx_seq_one_letter_code
_entity_poly.pdbx_strand_id
1 'polypeptide(L)'
;MIGIDNNTWLVFEGVSNYGHGIWPTPIISIATLITCDSDWGTLPASARLDNAHLVFREDSFDPVTRVRRGRLYEWRDGALNQTWYFPPHPAEPPDRNNMSMDGRLNRMLYTYHPARIFASAFPNSVRAQLVLGTQSAPTVWRIVSVETIASGEELITLHARSTFGCLPELIDDHIPKQASPEVTTILDKVADAAFRSSPVSLIDLCRAATTTVLAYWLEASGDAPNNVHHLDLGDLLKAFEKQQGNGNTQPPSAAGSAIRLLQRFHSRGKPNEQKRYNTRPPTEEDAQFALNALGFLLRELGWAR
;
A
#
# COMPACT_ATOMS: atom_id res chain seq x y z
N MET A 1 13.32 9.75 -22.77
CA MET A 1 14.28 8.81 -22.13
C MET A 1 14.80 9.45 -20.88
N ILE A 2 15.16 8.65 -19.90
CA ILE A 2 15.75 9.12 -18.64
C ILE A 2 17.10 8.42 -18.42
N GLY A 3 18.09 9.18 -18.03
CA GLY A 3 19.42 8.71 -17.65
C GLY A 3 19.64 8.93 -16.16
N ILE A 4 20.15 7.94 -15.44
CA ILE A 4 20.42 8.01 -14.01
C ILE A 4 21.90 7.71 -13.77
N ASP A 5 22.61 8.63 -13.14
CA ASP A 5 24.01 8.43 -12.72
C ASP A 5 24.04 7.47 -11.53
N ASN A 6 24.76 6.35 -11.66
CA ASN A 6 24.81 5.32 -10.63
C ASN A 6 25.68 5.68 -9.42
N ASN A 7 26.45 6.77 -9.52
CA ASN A 7 27.29 7.28 -8.44
C ASN A 7 26.60 8.44 -7.72
N THR A 8 26.14 9.44 -8.48
CA THR A 8 25.61 10.69 -7.90
C THR A 8 24.09 10.72 -7.79
N TRP A 9 23.40 9.73 -8.38
CA TRP A 9 21.93 9.66 -8.45
C TRP A 9 21.27 10.85 -9.12
N LEU A 10 22.06 11.65 -9.85
CA LEU A 10 21.54 12.71 -10.69
C LEU A 10 20.78 12.12 -11.87
N VAL A 11 19.73 12.84 -12.26
CA VAL A 11 18.77 12.39 -13.26
C VAL A 11 18.80 13.35 -14.45
N PHE A 12 18.81 12.77 -15.64
CA PHE A 12 18.91 13.46 -16.90
C PHE A 12 17.73 13.07 -17.80
N GLU A 13 17.20 14.02 -18.57
CA GLU A 13 16.09 13.79 -19.49
C GLU A 13 16.49 14.18 -20.92
N GLY A 14 16.07 13.36 -21.90
CA GLY A 14 16.37 13.57 -23.30
C GLY A 14 15.48 12.75 -24.23
N VAL A 15 15.33 13.22 -25.47
CA VAL A 15 14.68 12.44 -26.55
C VAL A 15 15.59 11.30 -27.02
N SER A 16 16.89 11.48 -26.86
CA SER A 16 17.95 10.48 -27.09
C SER A 16 18.94 10.54 -25.93
N ASN A 17 20.11 9.92 -26.08
CA ASN A 17 21.21 10.05 -25.11
C ASN A 17 21.82 11.47 -25.08
N TYR A 18 21.29 12.42 -25.86
CA TYR A 18 21.53 13.84 -25.68
C TYR A 18 20.44 14.44 -24.80
N GLY A 19 20.82 14.86 -23.60
CA GLY A 19 19.88 15.28 -22.57
C GLY A 19 20.32 16.52 -21.80
N HIS A 20 19.59 16.79 -20.73
CA HIS A 20 19.86 17.84 -19.76
C HIS A 20 19.59 17.33 -18.35
N GLY A 21 20.29 17.91 -17.37
CA GLY A 21 20.05 17.60 -15.96
C GLY A 21 18.71 18.13 -15.47
N ILE A 22 18.00 17.34 -14.67
CA ILE A 22 16.74 17.73 -14.04
C ILE A 22 17.03 18.30 -12.65
N TRP A 23 16.55 19.51 -12.38
CA TRP A 23 16.70 20.16 -11.09
C TRP A 23 15.38 20.74 -10.55
N PRO A 24 15.01 20.50 -9.28
CA PRO A 24 15.65 19.56 -8.34
C PRO A 24 15.62 18.12 -8.88
N THR A 25 16.62 17.32 -8.48
CA THR A 25 16.70 15.93 -8.92
C THR A 25 15.45 15.16 -8.43
N PRO A 26 14.65 14.57 -9.33
CA PRO A 26 13.42 13.90 -8.95
C PRO A 26 13.71 12.59 -8.21
N ILE A 27 12.71 12.14 -7.43
CA ILE A 27 12.77 10.82 -6.80
C ILE A 27 12.50 9.75 -7.85
N ILE A 28 13.40 8.76 -7.91
CA ILE A 28 13.22 7.54 -8.71
C ILE A 28 12.90 6.38 -7.77
N SER A 29 11.78 5.72 -8.01
CA SER A 29 11.40 4.49 -7.29
C SER A 29 11.41 3.31 -8.25
N ILE A 30 11.88 2.16 -7.80
CA ILE A 30 11.64 0.89 -8.50
C ILE A 30 10.13 0.66 -8.53
N ALA A 31 9.60 0.28 -9.68
CA ALA A 31 8.18 0.07 -9.88
C ALA A 31 7.92 -1.38 -10.32
N THR A 32 6.79 -1.94 -9.89
CA THR A 32 6.31 -3.25 -10.33
C THR A 32 4.80 -3.13 -10.55
N LEU A 33 4.36 -3.52 -11.75
CA LEU A 33 2.94 -3.54 -12.08
C LEU A 33 2.33 -4.84 -11.56
N ILE A 34 1.27 -4.73 -10.76
CA ILE A 34 0.53 -5.86 -10.21
C ILE A 34 -0.84 -5.90 -10.86
N THR A 35 -1.09 -6.94 -11.63
CA THR A 35 -2.37 -7.23 -12.31
C THR A 35 -3.07 -8.44 -11.73
N CYS A 36 -2.33 -9.34 -11.09
CA CYS A 36 -2.82 -10.52 -10.40
C CYS A 36 -1.91 -10.92 -9.22
N ASP A 37 -2.36 -11.85 -8.38
CA ASP A 37 -1.65 -12.21 -7.14
C ASP A 37 -0.27 -12.84 -7.38
N SER A 38 -0.02 -13.49 -8.51
CA SER A 38 1.31 -14.04 -8.82
C SER A 38 2.36 -12.96 -9.08
N ASP A 39 1.95 -11.75 -9.46
CA ASP A 39 2.87 -10.66 -9.80
C ASP A 39 3.65 -10.17 -8.57
N TRP A 40 3.14 -10.39 -7.35
CA TRP A 40 3.84 -10.06 -6.10
C TRP A 40 5.18 -10.79 -5.96
N GLY A 41 5.31 -11.99 -6.53
CA GLY A 41 6.56 -12.74 -6.56
C GLY A 41 7.64 -12.11 -7.46
N THR A 42 7.27 -11.15 -8.31
CA THR A 42 8.18 -10.47 -9.25
C THR A 42 8.82 -9.22 -8.66
N LEU A 43 8.42 -8.81 -7.45
CA LEU A 43 9.01 -7.68 -6.75
C LEU A 43 10.53 -7.86 -6.62
N PRO A 44 11.34 -6.84 -6.96
CA PRO A 44 12.79 -6.94 -6.83
C PRO A 44 13.22 -7.12 -5.37
N ALA A 45 14.16 -8.04 -5.14
CA ALA A 45 14.72 -8.29 -3.81
C ALA A 45 15.71 -7.19 -3.36
N SER A 46 16.27 -6.43 -4.30
CA SER A 46 17.28 -5.39 -4.04
C SER A 46 16.89 -4.06 -4.64
N ALA A 47 17.36 -2.96 -4.05
CA ALA A 47 17.15 -1.60 -4.53
C ALA A 47 18.06 -1.20 -5.71
N ARG A 48 18.78 -2.17 -6.32
CA ARG A 48 19.68 -1.87 -7.43
C ARG A 48 18.88 -1.67 -8.72
N LEU A 49 19.12 -0.55 -9.39
CA LEU A 49 18.43 -0.23 -10.65
C LEU A 49 18.78 -1.20 -11.77
N ASP A 50 19.95 -1.84 -11.75
CA ASP A 50 20.32 -2.84 -12.75
C ASP A 50 19.43 -4.10 -12.76
N ASN A 51 18.63 -4.30 -11.72
CA ASN A 51 17.61 -5.35 -11.64
C ASN A 51 16.17 -4.82 -11.76
N ALA A 52 15.99 -3.51 -11.95
CA ALA A 52 14.68 -2.88 -12.05
C ALA A 52 14.28 -2.76 -13.51
N HIS A 53 13.29 -3.55 -13.94
CA HIS A 53 12.74 -3.43 -15.30
C HIS A 53 11.89 -2.16 -15.47
N LEU A 54 11.18 -1.75 -14.42
CA LEU A 54 10.36 -0.55 -14.40
C LEU A 54 10.80 0.39 -13.28
N VAL A 55 10.81 1.68 -13.58
CA VAL A 55 11.04 2.75 -12.62
C VAL A 55 9.97 3.83 -12.74
N PHE A 56 9.56 4.37 -11.60
CA PHE A 56 8.64 5.50 -11.49
C PHE A 56 9.44 6.74 -11.13
N ARG A 57 9.40 7.74 -12.00
CA ARG A 57 9.95 9.07 -11.74
C ARG A 57 8.83 9.96 -11.22
N GLU A 58 8.97 10.43 -10.00
CA GLU A 58 7.99 11.30 -9.36
C GLU A 58 8.09 12.72 -9.90
N ASP A 59 6.95 13.28 -10.30
CA ASP A 59 6.80 14.68 -10.69
C ASP A 59 6.23 15.51 -9.52
N SER A 60 5.33 14.94 -8.71
CA SER A 60 4.86 15.56 -7.47
C SER A 60 4.28 14.55 -6.48
N PHE A 61 4.31 14.94 -5.20
CA PHE A 61 3.65 14.22 -4.11
C PHE A 61 2.89 15.20 -3.22
N ASP A 62 1.59 14.94 -3.03
CA ASP A 62 0.77 15.61 -2.02
C ASP A 62 0.70 14.70 -0.77
N PRO A 63 1.34 15.08 0.34
CA PRO A 63 1.34 14.27 1.55
C PRO A 63 -0.01 14.25 2.29
N VAL A 64 -0.88 15.24 2.07
CA VAL A 64 -2.20 15.34 2.72
C VAL A 64 -3.17 14.38 2.04
N THR A 65 -3.27 14.46 0.72
CA THR A 65 -4.15 13.57 -0.06
C THR A 65 -3.48 12.23 -0.39
N ARG A 66 -2.17 12.09 -0.13
CA ARG A 66 -1.36 10.91 -0.45
C ARG A 66 -1.49 10.52 -1.92
N VAL A 67 -1.43 11.54 -2.77
CA VAL A 67 -1.44 11.40 -4.22
C VAL A 67 -0.03 11.63 -4.74
N ARG A 68 0.46 10.69 -5.57
CA ARG A 68 1.68 10.86 -6.36
C ARG A 68 1.31 11.07 -7.82
N ARG A 69 2.01 11.98 -8.49
CA ARG A 69 1.98 12.08 -9.95
C ARG A 69 3.38 11.85 -10.49
N GLY A 70 3.49 11.14 -11.60
CA GLY A 70 4.78 10.85 -12.20
C GLY A 70 4.68 10.01 -13.46
N ARG A 71 5.83 9.59 -13.97
CA ARG A 71 5.97 8.89 -15.25
C ARG A 71 6.68 7.56 -15.06
N LEU A 72 6.28 6.55 -15.84
CA LEU A 72 6.95 5.26 -15.87
C LEU A 72 7.99 5.20 -16.98
N TYR A 73 9.12 4.59 -16.64
CA TYR A 73 10.16 4.26 -17.60
C TYR A 73 10.52 2.79 -17.46
N GLU A 74 10.78 2.15 -18.59
CA GLU A 74 11.11 0.74 -18.72
C GLU A 74 12.52 0.58 -19.26
N TRP A 75 13.21 -0.45 -18.78
CA TRP A 75 14.41 -0.94 -19.43
C TRP A 75 14.00 -1.82 -20.61
N ARG A 76 14.43 -1.47 -21.82
CA ARG A 76 14.20 -2.26 -23.05
C ARG A 76 15.39 -3.16 -23.33
N ASP A 77 15.16 -4.27 -24.03
CA ASP A 77 16.22 -5.18 -24.47
C ASP A 77 17.40 -4.41 -25.07
N GLY A 78 18.58 -4.55 -24.46
CA GLY A 78 19.77 -3.77 -24.78
C GLY A 78 20.63 -3.45 -23.56
N ALA A 79 21.68 -2.65 -23.76
CA ALA A 79 22.55 -2.22 -22.67
C ALA A 79 21.85 -1.15 -21.80
N LEU A 80 21.67 -1.46 -20.51
CA LEU A 80 21.18 -0.50 -19.52
C LEU A 80 22.13 0.70 -19.37
N ASN A 81 23.44 0.45 -19.39
CA ASN A 81 24.45 1.48 -19.36
C ASN A 81 24.66 2.05 -20.77
N GLN A 82 24.35 3.32 -20.96
CA GLN A 82 24.60 4.01 -22.23
C GLN A 82 25.36 5.31 -22.00
N THR A 83 26.15 5.72 -22.99
CA THR A 83 26.86 7.00 -22.93
C THR A 83 25.90 8.13 -23.26
N TRP A 84 25.71 9.04 -22.32
CA TRP A 84 24.91 10.25 -22.46
C TRP A 84 25.79 11.49 -22.64
N TYR A 85 25.23 12.50 -23.29
CA TYR A 85 25.85 13.79 -23.57
C TYR A 85 24.93 14.90 -23.06
N PHE A 86 25.43 15.76 -22.18
CA PHE A 86 24.62 16.80 -21.53
C PHE A 86 25.47 18.00 -21.10
N PRO A 87 24.91 19.21 -21.01
CA PRO A 87 25.59 20.32 -20.37
C PRO A 87 25.83 20.04 -18.86
N PRO A 88 26.76 20.75 -18.20
CA PRO A 88 27.00 20.60 -16.76
C PRO A 88 25.72 20.69 -15.94
N HIS A 89 25.55 19.76 -14.99
CA HIS A 89 24.38 19.71 -14.13
C HIS A 89 24.42 20.88 -13.12
N PRO A 90 23.30 21.60 -12.85
CA PRO A 90 23.29 22.73 -11.91
C PRO A 90 23.77 22.41 -10.48
N ALA A 91 23.72 21.14 -10.10
CA ALA A 91 24.10 20.62 -8.79
C ALA A 91 25.58 20.23 -8.66
N GLU A 92 26.32 20.20 -9.77
CA GLU A 92 27.74 19.81 -9.77
C GLU A 92 28.61 20.95 -10.28
N PRO A 93 29.83 21.11 -9.74
CA PRO A 93 30.80 22.00 -10.35
C PRO A 93 31.11 21.52 -11.78
N PRO A 94 31.22 22.43 -12.76
CA PRO A 94 31.49 22.03 -14.13
C PRO A 94 32.88 21.40 -14.24
N ASP A 95 32.94 20.13 -14.67
CA ASP A 95 34.18 19.43 -14.97
C ASP A 95 34.77 19.90 -16.30
N ARG A 96 35.44 21.06 -16.27
CA ARG A 96 35.98 21.71 -17.47
C ARG A 96 37.03 20.88 -18.20
N ASN A 97 37.68 19.92 -17.53
CA ASN A 97 38.72 19.09 -18.13
C ASN A 97 38.13 18.00 -19.03
N ASN A 98 36.94 17.50 -18.70
CA ASN A 98 36.24 16.45 -19.44
C ASN A 98 35.11 17.00 -20.33
N MET A 99 35.06 18.32 -20.51
CA MET A 99 34.05 19.00 -21.32
C MET A 99 34.51 19.10 -22.78
N SER A 100 33.63 18.72 -23.69
CA SER A 100 33.85 18.88 -25.13
C SER A 100 33.82 20.35 -25.56
N MET A 101 34.31 20.63 -26.77
CA MET A 101 34.34 21.96 -27.36
C MET A 101 32.94 22.61 -27.47
N ASP A 102 31.86 21.82 -27.57
CA ASP A 102 30.47 22.29 -27.57
C ASP A 102 29.89 22.47 -26.15
N GLY A 103 30.72 22.39 -25.11
CA GLY A 103 30.32 22.65 -23.72
C GLY A 103 29.56 21.50 -23.05
N ARG A 104 29.62 20.29 -23.61
CA ARG A 104 28.94 19.10 -23.06
C ARG A 104 29.92 18.20 -22.31
N LEU A 105 29.39 17.49 -21.32
CA LEU A 105 30.04 16.37 -20.68
C LEU A 105 29.49 15.08 -21.27
N ASN A 106 30.24 13.99 -21.15
CA ASN A 106 29.73 12.65 -21.39
C ASN A 106 29.94 11.75 -20.18
N ARG A 107 28.97 10.88 -19.88
CA ARG A 107 29.03 9.88 -18.81
C ARG A 107 28.23 8.64 -19.20
N MET A 108 28.57 7.49 -18.64
CA MET A 108 27.75 6.29 -18.71
C MET A 108 26.65 6.35 -17.65
N LEU A 109 25.39 6.28 -18.08
CA LEU A 109 24.21 6.35 -17.20
C LEU A 109 23.32 5.11 -17.37
N TYR A 110 22.60 4.74 -16.32
CA TYR A 110 21.48 3.81 -16.43
C TYR A 110 20.35 4.45 -17.23
N THR A 111 19.97 3.80 -18.33
CA THR A 111 19.10 4.39 -19.35
C THR A 111 17.78 3.64 -19.41
N TYR A 112 16.69 4.38 -19.17
CA TYR A 112 15.33 3.88 -19.30
C TYR A 112 14.54 4.65 -20.35
N HIS A 113 13.65 3.95 -21.03
CA HIS A 113 12.77 4.48 -22.06
C HIS A 113 11.37 4.73 -21.51
N PRO A 114 10.62 5.71 -22.02
CA PRO A 114 9.24 5.90 -21.59
C PRO A 114 8.42 4.62 -21.75
N ALA A 115 7.82 4.16 -20.65
CA ALA A 115 6.93 3.02 -20.67
C ALA A 115 5.54 3.51 -21.11
N ARG A 116 4.94 2.84 -22.10
CA ARG A 116 3.59 3.13 -22.59
C ARG A 116 2.68 1.93 -22.34
N ILE A 117 2.48 1.62 -21.07
CA ILE A 117 1.85 0.37 -20.63
C ILE A 117 0.32 0.46 -20.78
N PHE A 118 -0.23 1.66 -20.57
CA PHE A 118 -1.67 1.85 -20.39
C PHE A 118 -2.39 2.38 -21.64
N ALA A 119 -1.68 3.03 -22.56
CA ALA A 119 -2.21 3.60 -23.79
C ALA A 119 -2.87 2.55 -24.71
N SER A 120 -2.45 1.28 -24.62
CA SER A 120 -3.05 0.16 -25.35
C SER A 120 -4.07 -0.66 -24.54
N ALA A 121 -4.24 -0.40 -23.23
CA ALA A 121 -4.96 -1.30 -22.31
C ALA A 121 -6.14 -0.66 -21.56
N PHE A 122 -6.31 0.67 -21.60
CA PHE A 122 -7.49 1.34 -21.01
C PHE A 122 -8.75 1.09 -21.87
N PRO A 123 -9.90 0.67 -21.29
CA PRO A 123 -10.31 0.86 -19.89
C PRO A 123 -10.20 -0.37 -18.97
N ASN A 124 -9.56 -1.46 -19.36
CA ASN A 124 -9.52 -2.70 -18.56
C ASN A 124 -8.53 -2.69 -17.38
N SER A 125 -7.77 -1.61 -17.22
CA SER A 125 -6.74 -1.38 -16.19
C SER A 125 -7.28 -0.90 -14.84
N VAL A 126 -8.60 -0.82 -14.64
CA VAL A 126 -9.26 -0.32 -13.40
C VAL A 126 -8.88 -1.13 -12.14
N ARG A 127 -8.23 -2.29 -12.30
CA ARG A 127 -7.72 -3.13 -11.19
C ARG A 127 -6.20 -3.20 -11.06
N ALA A 128 -5.45 -2.61 -11.99
CA ALA A 128 -3.99 -2.67 -11.92
C ALA A 128 -3.49 -1.80 -10.75
N GLN A 129 -2.57 -2.35 -9.98
CA GLN A 129 -1.86 -1.65 -8.90
C GLN A 129 -0.42 -1.42 -9.32
N LEU A 130 0.16 -0.32 -8.85
CA LEU A 130 1.58 -0.07 -8.97
C LEU A 130 2.21 -0.20 -7.59
N VAL A 131 3.15 -1.13 -7.43
CA VAL A 131 3.96 -1.22 -6.23
C VAL A 131 5.24 -0.44 -6.46
N LEU A 132 5.57 0.44 -5.52
CA LEU A 132 6.82 1.19 -5.51
C LEU A 132 7.72 0.66 -4.39
N GLY A 133 8.99 0.39 -4.71
CA GLY A 133 9.98 -0.15 -3.77
C GLY A 133 10.38 -1.59 -4.09
N THR A 134 10.91 -2.27 -3.07
CA THR A 134 11.42 -3.65 -3.14
C THR A 134 10.58 -4.56 -2.25
N GLN A 135 10.89 -5.87 -2.24
CA GLN A 135 10.24 -6.82 -1.32
C GLN A 135 10.34 -6.42 0.16
N SER A 136 11.41 -5.72 0.57
CA SER A 136 11.65 -5.33 1.97
C SER A 136 10.92 -4.04 2.38
N ALA A 137 10.57 -3.18 1.42
CA ALA A 137 9.88 -1.92 1.69
C ALA A 137 8.91 -1.55 0.55
N PRO A 138 7.88 -2.39 0.29
CA PRO A 138 6.91 -2.11 -0.77
C PRO A 138 5.86 -1.12 -0.30
N THR A 139 5.47 -0.19 -1.18
CA THR A 139 4.29 0.66 -1.00
C THR A 139 3.32 0.43 -2.16
N VAL A 140 2.04 0.28 -1.84
CA VAL A 140 1.02 -0.12 -2.82
C VAL A 140 0.19 1.09 -3.23
N TRP A 141 0.12 1.32 -4.54
CA TRP A 141 -0.55 2.47 -5.12
C TRP A 141 -1.62 2.01 -6.10
N ARG A 142 -2.81 2.60 -5.97
CA ARG A 142 -3.87 2.46 -6.96
C ARG A 142 -3.64 3.47 -8.07
N ILE A 143 -3.76 3.02 -9.31
CA ILE A 143 -3.77 3.90 -10.47
C ILE A 143 -5.15 4.57 -10.55
N VAL A 144 -5.19 5.89 -10.43
CA VAL A 144 -6.42 6.69 -10.47
C VAL A 144 -6.69 7.17 -11.89
N SER A 145 -5.67 7.68 -12.55
CA SER A 145 -5.77 8.17 -13.92
C SER A 145 -4.44 8.02 -14.65
N VAL A 146 -4.54 7.96 -15.98
CA VAL A 146 -3.40 8.00 -16.89
C VAL A 146 -3.71 9.02 -17.97
N GLU A 147 -2.76 9.92 -18.23
CA GLU A 147 -2.85 10.98 -19.22
C GLU A 147 -1.63 10.91 -20.14
N THR A 148 -1.84 10.87 -21.46
CA THR A 148 -0.73 11.01 -22.41
C THR A 148 -0.38 12.48 -22.59
N ILE A 149 0.81 12.88 -22.18
CA ILE A 149 1.26 14.28 -22.28
C ILE A 149 1.93 14.57 -23.64
N ALA A 150 2.25 15.85 -23.90
CA ALA A 150 2.81 16.29 -25.18
C ALA A 150 4.15 15.63 -25.56
N SER A 151 4.94 15.17 -24.59
CA SER A 151 6.15 14.36 -24.84
C SER A 151 5.83 12.94 -25.35
N GLY A 152 4.56 12.55 -25.33
CA GLY A 152 4.08 11.20 -25.60
C GLY A 152 4.35 10.21 -24.47
N GLU A 153 4.74 10.69 -23.30
CA GLU A 153 4.88 9.86 -22.09
C GLU A 153 3.52 9.72 -21.38
N GLU A 154 3.37 8.67 -20.58
CA GLU A 154 2.20 8.47 -19.73
C GLU A 154 2.42 9.14 -18.36
N LEU A 155 1.65 10.18 -18.09
CA LEU A 155 1.55 10.81 -16.78
C LEU A 155 0.51 10.07 -15.94
N ILE A 156 0.95 9.45 -14.86
CA ILE A 156 0.16 8.59 -14.02
C ILE A 156 -0.15 9.31 -12.72
N THR A 157 -1.42 9.28 -12.31
CA THR A 157 -1.84 9.70 -10.98
C THR A 157 -2.10 8.48 -10.12
N LEU A 158 -1.36 8.39 -9.03
CA LEU A 158 -1.39 7.31 -8.07
C LEU A 158 -2.02 7.82 -6.77
N HIS A 159 -2.90 7.03 -6.19
CA HIS A 159 -3.40 7.27 -4.84
C HIS A 159 -2.98 6.10 -3.96
N ALA A 160 -2.43 6.41 -2.78
CA ALA A 160 -2.03 5.38 -1.84
C ALA A 160 -3.23 4.46 -1.57
N ARG A 161 -3.02 3.13 -1.60
CA ARG A 161 -3.98 2.20 -1.01
C ARG A 161 -3.78 2.34 0.51
N SER A 162 -4.41 3.38 1.06
CA SER A 162 -4.50 3.68 2.49
C SER A 162 -3.27 3.32 3.33
N THR A 163 -2.38 4.28 3.56
CA THR A 163 -1.52 4.27 4.76
C THR A 163 -2.30 4.65 6.03
N PHE A 164 -3.65 4.75 5.97
CA PHE A 164 -4.55 4.96 7.11
C PHE A 164 -5.17 3.65 7.62
N GLY A 165 -4.72 2.51 7.09
CA GLY A 165 -5.11 1.16 7.49
C GLY A 165 -4.03 0.40 8.24
N CYS A 166 -3.02 1.06 8.79
CA CYS A 166 -2.20 0.38 9.80
C CYS A 166 -3.10 0.17 11.01
N LEU A 167 -3.09 -1.05 11.57
CA LEU A 167 -3.57 -1.24 12.93
C LEU A 167 -2.87 -0.22 13.84
N PRO A 168 -3.58 0.34 14.83
CA PRO A 168 -2.99 1.30 15.76
C PRO A 168 -1.79 0.69 16.48
N GLU A 169 -0.91 1.54 17.00
CA GLU A 169 0.28 1.06 17.72
C GLU A 169 -0.18 0.39 19.02
N LEU A 170 0.15 -0.89 19.20
CA LEU A 170 -0.22 -1.63 20.40
C LEU A 170 0.54 -1.12 21.62
N ILE A 171 -0.14 -1.13 22.76
CA ILE A 171 0.44 -0.84 24.07
C ILE A 171 0.64 -2.19 24.76
N ASP A 172 1.82 -2.79 24.60
CA ASP A 172 2.11 -4.15 25.08
C ASP A 172 1.81 -4.34 26.58
N ASP A 173 2.02 -3.30 27.38
CA ASP A 173 1.77 -3.31 28.82
C ASP A 173 0.27 -3.45 29.18
N HIS A 174 -0.63 -3.10 28.26
CA HIS A 174 -2.08 -3.18 28.46
C HIS A 174 -2.67 -4.52 27.99
N ILE A 175 -1.91 -5.30 27.23
CA ILE A 175 -2.32 -6.62 26.76
C ILE A 175 -1.93 -7.66 27.81
N PRO A 176 -2.85 -8.52 28.27
CA PRO A 176 -2.52 -9.58 29.21
C PRO A 176 -1.38 -10.45 28.67
N LYS A 177 -0.38 -10.77 29.51
CA LYS A 177 0.80 -11.56 29.09
C LYS A 177 0.47 -12.90 28.45
N GLN A 178 -0.64 -13.52 28.87
CA GLN A 178 -1.14 -14.78 28.32
C GLN A 178 -1.75 -14.60 26.91
N ALA A 179 -2.30 -13.43 26.62
CA ALA A 179 -2.95 -13.08 25.35
C ALA A 179 -1.95 -12.59 24.28
N SER A 180 -0.87 -11.94 24.71
CA SER A 180 0.12 -11.28 23.85
C SER A 180 0.54 -12.10 22.60
N PRO A 181 0.99 -13.37 22.70
CA PRO A 181 1.46 -14.09 21.52
C PRO A 181 0.38 -14.32 20.45
N GLU A 182 -0.85 -14.65 20.86
CA GLU A 182 -1.95 -14.91 19.92
C GLU A 182 -2.51 -13.62 19.32
N VAL A 183 -2.65 -12.57 20.15
CA VAL A 183 -3.13 -11.25 19.72
C VAL A 183 -2.15 -10.62 18.73
N THR A 184 -0.85 -10.61 19.03
CA THR A 184 0.17 -10.09 18.10
C THR A 184 0.18 -10.89 16.81
N THR A 185 0.18 -12.23 16.88
CA THR A 185 0.19 -13.09 15.69
C THR A 185 -1.01 -12.83 14.76
N ILE A 186 -2.22 -12.67 15.30
CA ILE A 186 -3.40 -12.45 14.46
C ILE A 186 -3.44 -11.02 13.88
N LEU A 187 -2.96 -10.03 14.63
CA LEU A 187 -2.86 -8.66 14.17
C LEU A 187 -1.78 -8.48 13.10
N ASP A 188 -0.64 -9.17 13.22
CA ASP A 188 0.39 -9.21 12.18
C ASP A 188 -0.16 -9.80 10.88
N LYS A 189 -0.94 -10.90 10.96
CA LYS A 189 -1.63 -11.47 9.79
C LYS A 189 -2.59 -10.48 9.13
N VAL A 190 -3.31 -9.67 9.92
CA VAL A 190 -4.19 -8.63 9.37
C VAL A 190 -3.37 -7.53 8.70
N ALA A 191 -2.27 -7.09 9.32
CA ALA A 191 -1.38 -6.07 8.75
C ALA A 191 -0.76 -6.53 7.43
N ASP A 192 -0.27 -7.78 7.36
CA ASP A 192 0.25 -8.39 6.13
C ASP A 192 -0.81 -8.51 5.04
N ALA A 193 -2.04 -8.87 5.43
CA ALA A 193 -3.15 -9.06 4.52
C ALA A 193 -3.72 -7.75 3.99
N ALA A 194 -3.65 -6.66 4.75
CA ALA A 194 -4.24 -5.36 4.43
C ALA A 194 -3.87 -4.87 3.01
N PHE A 195 -2.66 -5.20 2.56
CA PHE A 195 -2.13 -4.74 1.29
C PHE A 195 -2.20 -5.77 0.15
N ARG A 196 -2.45 -7.04 0.46
CA ARG A 196 -2.30 -8.16 -0.49
C ARG A 196 -3.56 -8.98 -0.71
N SER A 197 -4.50 -8.94 0.25
CA SER A 197 -5.66 -9.82 0.24
C SER A 197 -6.84 -9.25 -0.53
N SER A 198 -7.71 -10.16 -0.98
CA SER A 198 -9.03 -9.80 -1.49
C SER A 198 -9.90 -9.15 -0.41
N PRO A 199 -10.91 -8.34 -0.77
CA PRO A 199 -11.81 -7.73 0.20
C PRO A 199 -12.46 -8.71 1.17
N VAL A 200 -12.93 -9.87 0.67
CA VAL A 200 -13.56 -10.90 1.50
C VAL A 200 -12.54 -11.48 2.48
N SER A 201 -11.35 -11.83 2.01
CA SER A 201 -10.28 -12.40 2.83
C SER A 201 -9.84 -11.44 3.95
N LEU A 202 -9.71 -10.14 3.65
CA LEU A 202 -9.32 -9.15 4.66
C LEU A 202 -10.42 -8.93 5.71
N ILE A 203 -11.69 -8.90 5.30
CA ILE A 203 -12.84 -8.82 6.22
C ILE A 203 -12.89 -10.03 7.15
N ASP A 204 -12.65 -11.22 6.62
CA ASP A 204 -12.64 -12.47 7.42
C ASP A 204 -11.50 -12.47 8.44
N LEU A 205 -10.31 -11.98 8.06
CA LEU A 205 -9.18 -11.80 8.97
C LEU A 205 -9.47 -10.76 10.06
N CYS A 206 -10.09 -9.62 9.71
CA CYS A 206 -10.48 -8.60 10.70
C CYS A 206 -11.49 -9.18 11.71
N ARG A 207 -12.45 -9.98 11.25
CA ARG A 207 -13.41 -10.68 12.13
C ARG A 207 -12.70 -11.67 13.05
N ALA A 208 -11.76 -12.46 12.51
CA ALA A 208 -10.99 -13.42 13.30
C ALA A 208 -10.19 -12.71 14.40
N ALA A 209 -9.45 -11.66 14.04
CA ALA A 209 -8.72 -10.83 15.00
C ALA A 209 -9.64 -10.23 16.07
N THR A 210 -10.80 -9.72 15.68
CA THR A 210 -11.80 -9.19 16.62
C THR A 210 -12.27 -10.26 17.60
N THR A 211 -12.48 -11.49 17.13
CA THR A 211 -12.92 -12.62 17.97
C THR A 211 -11.86 -12.92 19.02
N THR A 212 -10.59 -13.05 18.61
CA THR A 212 -9.45 -13.29 19.51
C THR A 212 -9.27 -12.15 20.51
N VAL A 213 -9.22 -10.91 20.05
CA VAL A 213 -9.04 -9.71 20.88
C VAL A 213 -10.15 -9.61 21.94
N LEU A 214 -11.41 -9.80 21.53
CA LEU A 214 -12.54 -9.65 22.42
C LEU A 214 -12.60 -10.77 23.47
N ALA A 215 -12.25 -12.01 23.10
CA ALA A 215 -12.20 -13.12 24.05
C ALA A 215 -11.19 -12.87 25.18
N TYR A 216 -9.97 -12.45 24.84
CA TYR A 216 -8.94 -12.11 25.83
C TYR A 216 -9.28 -10.87 26.65
N TRP A 217 -9.90 -9.86 26.04
CA TRP A 217 -10.32 -8.66 26.77
C TRP A 217 -11.41 -8.97 27.81
N LEU A 218 -12.40 -9.80 27.46
CA LEU A 218 -13.43 -10.25 28.38
C LEU A 218 -12.84 -11.07 29.53
N GLU A 219 -11.92 -12.00 29.23
CA GLU A 219 -11.21 -12.80 30.24
C GLU A 219 -10.44 -11.93 31.23
N ALA A 220 -9.68 -10.96 30.72
CA ALA A 220 -8.90 -10.04 31.55
C ALA A 220 -9.77 -9.12 32.43
N SER A 221 -11.00 -8.84 31.99
CA SER A 221 -11.92 -7.96 32.70
C SER A 221 -12.69 -8.63 33.84
N GLY A 222 -12.63 -9.96 33.97
CA GLY A 222 -13.12 -10.70 35.14
C GLY A 222 -14.61 -11.07 35.16
N ASP A 223 -15.40 -10.76 34.12
CA ASP A 223 -16.81 -11.19 33.96
C ASP A 223 -17.02 -12.02 32.67
N ALA A 224 -16.00 -12.79 32.29
CA ALA A 224 -16.04 -13.61 31.10
C ALA A 224 -17.01 -14.79 31.24
N PRO A 225 -17.78 -15.12 30.19
CA PRO A 225 -18.50 -16.37 30.11
C PRO A 225 -17.57 -17.59 30.20
N ASN A 226 -18.07 -18.72 30.71
CA ASN A 226 -17.35 -19.99 30.62
C ASN A 226 -17.02 -20.31 29.16
N ASN A 227 -15.80 -20.78 28.90
CA ASN A 227 -15.31 -21.11 27.56
C ASN A 227 -15.32 -19.93 26.58
N VAL A 228 -15.00 -18.71 27.07
CA VAL A 228 -14.99 -17.47 26.25
C VAL A 228 -14.22 -17.62 24.93
N HIS A 229 -13.11 -18.37 24.93
CA HIS A 229 -12.27 -18.65 23.76
C HIS A 229 -12.91 -19.57 22.69
N HIS A 230 -14.02 -20.23 23.02
CA HIS A 230 -14.77 -21.09 22.09
C HIS A 230 -16.01 -20.41 21.52
N LEU A 231 -16.31 -19.18 21.95
CA LEU A 231 -17.47 -18.43 21.49
C LEU A 231 -17.24 -17.81 20.12
N ASP A 232 -18.32 -17.66 19.36
CA ASP A 232 -18.27 -16.88 18.13
C ASP A 232 -18.36 -15.37 18.43
N LEU A 233 -18.07 -14.55 17.42
CA LEU A 233 -18.13 -13.09 17.58
C LEU A 233 -19.51 -12.57 18.00
N GLY A 234 -20.59 -13.26 17.65
CA GLY A 234 -21.94 -12.86 18.01
C GLY A 234 -22.22 -13.06 19.50
N ASP A 235 -21.74 -14.15 20.07
CA ASP A 235 -21.85 -14.43 21.50
C ASP A 235 -20.88 -13.60 22.34
N LEU A 236 -19.66 -13.36 21.84
CA LEU A 236 -18.72 -12.42 22.46
C LEU A 236 -19.26 -10.99 22.48
N LEU A 237 -19.94 -10.56 21.41
CA LEU A 237 -20.61 -9.24 21.37
C LEU A 237 -21.67 -9.12 22.48
N LYS A 238 -22.51 -10.14 22.68
CA LYS A 238 -23.53 -10.12 23.75
C LYS A 238 -22.89 -10.03 25.13
N ALA A 239 -21.79 -10.77 25.35
CA ALA A 239 -21.04 -10.72 26.60
C ALA A 239 -20.43 -9.32 26.82
N PHE A 240 -19.84 -8.73 25.79
CA PHE A 240 -19.28 -7.39 25.82
C PHE A 240 -20.34 -6.33 26.15
N GLU A 241 -21.49 -6.35 25.47
CA GLU A 241 -22.58 -5.39 25.72
C GLU A 241 -23.14 -5.53 27.14
N LYS A 242 -23.27 -6.76 27.65
CA LYS A 242 -23.68 -7.02 29.03
C LYS A 242 -22.70 -6.42 30.04
N GLN A 243 -21.40 -6.62 29.84
CA GLN A 243 -20.36 -6.11 30.74
C GLN A 243 -20.28 -4.58 30.73
N GLN A 244 -20.58 -3.94 29.59
CA GLN A 244 -20.65 -2.47 29.46
C GLN A 244 -21.91 -1.86 30.11
N GLY A 245 -22.78 -2.66 30.72
CA GLY A 245 -24.06 -2.19 31.28
C GLY A 245 -25.12 -1.86 30.22
N ASN A 246 -24.81 -2.11 28.94
CA ASN A 246 -25.73 -1.94 27.83
C ASN A 246 -26.53 -3.24 27.64
N GLY A 247 -27.53 -3.44 28.50
CA GLY A 247 -28.58 -4.42 28.22
C GLY A 247 -29.31 -4.09 26.90
N ASN A 248 -30.12 -5.04 26.38
CA ASN A 248 -30.85 -4.94 25.10
C ASN A 248 -31.68 -3.66 24.87
N THR A 249 -31.86 -2.83 25.89
CA THR A 249 -32.63 -1.57 25.87
C THR A 249 -31.79 -0.31 25.64
N GLN A 250 -30.46 -0.36 25.73
CA GLN A 250 -29.57 0.77 25.47
C GLN A 250 -29.00 0.71 24.04
N PRO A 251 -28.73 1.86 23.39
CA PRO A 251 -28.02 1.87 22.12
C PRO A 251 -26.64 1.22 22.30
N PRO A 252 -26.16 0.46 21.31
CA PRO A 252 -24.84 -0.15 21.39
C PRO A 252 -23.77 0.94 21.55
N SER A 253 -22.75 0.66 22.37
CA SER A 253 -21.59 1.54 22.48
C SER A 253 -20.91 1.67 21.11
N ALA A 254 -20.02 2.65 20.95
CA ALA A 254 -19.27 2.81 19.71
C ALA A 254 -18.48 1.53 19.38
N ALA A 255 -17.79 0.95 20.38
CA ALA A 255 -17.12 -0.35 20.28
C ALA A 255 -18.07 -1.49 19.89
N GLY A 256 -19.24 -1.60 20.54
CA GLY A 256 -20.26 -2.60 20.20
C GLY A 256 -20.78 -2.46 18.77
N SER A 257 -20.94 -1.22 18.30
CA SER A 257 -21.33 -0.91 16.92
C SER A 257 -20.27 -1.34 15.91
N ALA A 258 -18.98 -1.13 16.21
CA ALA A 258 -17.87 -1.60 15.39
C ALA A 258 -17.85 -3.13 15.26
N ILE A 259 -18.03 -3.85 16.38
CA ILE A 259 -18.11 -5.32 16.40
C ILE A 259 -19.30 -5.82 15.55
N ARG A 260 -20.48 -5.21 15.70
CA ARG A 260 -21.68 -5.52 14.90
C ARG A 260 -21.45 -5.32 13.40
N LEU A 261 -20.75 -4.24 13.03
CA LEU A 261 -20.41 -3.96 11.64
C LEU A 261 -19.49 -5.04 11.05
N LEU A 262 -18.45 -5.44 11.78
CA LEU A 262 -17.53 -6.51 11.36
C LEU A 262 -18.26 -7.85 11.18
N GLN A 263 -19.19 -8.18 12.08
CA GLN A 263 -20.03 -9.36 11.93
C GLN A 263 -20.90 -9.31 10.65
N ARG A 264 -21.47 -8.15 10.33
CA ARG A 264 -22.30 -7.97 9.12
C ARG A 264 -21.49 -8.04 7.84
N PHE A 265 -20.30 -7.45 7.80
CA PHE A 265 -19.43 -7.52 6.63
C PHE A 265 -18.99 -8.95 6.31
N HIS A 266 -18.69 -9.76 7.33
CA HIS A 266 -18.39 -11.18 7.14
C HIS A 266 -19.56 -11.93 6.47
N SER A 267 -20.79 -11.75 6.96
CA SER A 267 -21.96 -12.37 6.34
C SER A 267 -22.15 -11.92 4.89
N ARG A 268 -21.87 -10.64 4.59
CA ARG A 268 -21.93 -10.08 3.23
C ARG A 268 -20.92 -10.72 2.27
N GLY A 269 -19.84 -11.34 2.74
CA GLY A 269 -18.92 -12.11 1.91
C GLY A 269 -19.53 -13.40 1.34
N LYS A 270 -20.61 -13.91 1.93
CA LYS A 270 -21.21 -15.20 1.57
C LYS A 270 -22.27 -15.03 0.47
N PRO A 271 -22.16 -15.71 -0.70
CA PRO A 271 -23.12 -15.56 -1.80
C PRO A 271 -24.58 -15.85 -1.43
N ASN A 272 -24.83 -16.80 -0.53
CA ASN A 272 -26.18 -17.13 -0.07
C ASN A 272 -26.80 -16.02 0.77
N GLU A 273 -26.00 -15.40 1.65
CA GLU A 273 -26.41 -14.27 2.48
C GLU A 273 -26.61 -13.01 1.63
N GLN A 274 -25.79 -12.82 0.59
CA GLN A 274 -25.96 -11.74 -0.40
C GLN A 274 -27.33 -11.82 -1.07
N LYS A 275 -27.72 -13.02 -1.54
CA LYS A 275 -29.06 -13.25 -2.13
C LYS A 275 -30.17 -13.06 -1.10
N ARG A 276 -30.00 -13.60 0.11
CA ARG A 276 -31.00 -13.53 1.20
C ARG A 276 -31.32 -12.09 1.60
N TYR A 277 -30.31 -11.24 1.70
CA TYR A 277 -30.45 -9.86 2.17
C TYR A 277 -30.34 -8.81 1.06
N ASN A 278 -30.29 -9.22 -0.21
CA ASN A 278 -30.13 -8.36 -1.38
C ASN A 278 -28.96 -7.36 -1.24
N THR A 279 -27.77 -7.85 -0.90
CA THR A 279 -26.59 -7.02 -0.68
C THR A 279 -25.55 -7.19 -1.80
N ARG A 280 -24.90 -6.08 -2.22
CA ARG A 280 -23.75 -6.14 -3.16
C ARG A 280 -22.54 -6.87 -2.54
N PRO A 281 -21.63 -7.46 -3.35
CA PRO A 281 -20.39 -8.04 -2.83
C PRO A 281 -19.50 -7.00 -2.14
N PRO A 282 -18.64 -7.42 -1.20
CA PRO A 282 -17.66 -6.54 -0.56
C PRO A 282 -16.69 -5.91 -1.58
N THR A 283 -16.42 -4.62 -1.40
CA THR A 283 -15.42 -3.88 -2.18
C THR A 283 -14.18 -3.58 -1.33
N GLU A 284 -13.15 -3.04 -1.97
CA GLU A 284 -11.94 -2.56 -1.32
C GLU A 284 -12.23 -1.56 -0.19
N GLU A 285 -13.18 -0.66 -0.41
CA GLU A 285 -13.59 0.34 0.56
C GLU A 285 -14.27 -0.29 1.79
N ASP A 286 -15.02 -1.39 1.61
CA ASP A 286 -15.61 -2.12 2.75
C ASP A 286 -14.51 -2.82 3.57
N ALA A 287 -13.49 -3.37 2.91
CA ALA A 287 -12.38 -4.04 3.58
C ALA A 287 -11.51 -3.05 4.35
N GLN A 288 -11.25 -1.87 3.77
CA GLN A 288 -10.60 -0.77 4.49
C GLN A 288 -11.43 -0.31 5.69
N PHE A 289 -12.75 -0.25 5.55
CA PHE A 289 -13.63 0.11 6.66
C PHE A 289 -13.58 -0.94 7.78
N ALA A 290 -13.55 -2.23 7.46
CA ALA A 290 -13.38 -3.30 8.44
C ALA A 290 -12.05 -3.17 9.22
N LEU A 291 -10.96 -2.86 8.51
CA LEU A 291 -9.65 -2.62 9.11
C LEU A 291 -9.68 -1.42 10.07
N ASN A 292 -10.32 -0.32 9.65
CA ASN A 292 -10.51 0.86 10.49
C ASN A 292 -11.39 0.56 11.71
N ALA A 293 -12.43 -0.27 11.58
CA ALA A 293 -13.30 -0.67 12.68
C ALA A 293 -12.55 -1.52 13.72
N LEU A 294 -11.66 -2.42 13.29
CA LEU A 294 -10.78 -3.17 14.19
C LEU A 294 -9.79 -2.23 14.91
N GLY A 295 -9.15 -1.32 14.19
CA GLY A 295 -8.24 -0.34 14.81
C GLY A 295 -8.95 0.63 15.76
N PHE A 296 -10.20 1.00 15.46
CA PHE A 296 -11.05 1.74 16.38
C PHE A 296 -11.35 0.93 17.64
N LEU A 297 -11.74 -0.35 17.50
CA LEU A 297 -12.02 -1.22 18.64
C LEU A 297 -10.80 -1.37 19.55
N LEU A 298 -9.60 -1.60 19.02
CA LEU A 298 -8.37 -1.73 19.83
C LEU A 298 -8.12 -0.51 20.72
N ARG A 299 -8.43 0.70 20.24
CA ARG A 299 -8.32 1.94 21.02
C ARG A 299 -9.41 2.05 22.08
N GLU A 300 -10.65 1.68 21.77
CA GLU A 300 -11.75 1.65 22.74
C GLU A 300 -11.51 0.66 23.87
N LEU A 301 -10.81 -0.46 23.59
CA LEU A 301 -10.39 -1.43 24.60
C LEU A 301 -9.18 -0.98 25.42
N GLY A 302 -8.54 0.15 25.04
CA GLY A 302 -7.34 0.67 25.68
C GLY A 302 -6.06 -0.08 25.32
N TRP A 303 -6.07 -0.94 24.29
CA TRP A 303 -4.91 -1.76 23.91
C TRP A 303 -4.01 -1.11 22.86
N ALA A 304 -4.40 0.05 22.33
CA ALA A 304 -3.63 0.73 21.28
C ALA A 304 -3.78 2.26 21.33
N ARG A 305 -2.88 2.97 20.65
CA ARG A 305 -2.90 4.43 20.43
C ARG A 305 -2.92 4.81 18.95
#